data_AF-A0A329U4W2-F1
#
_entry.id   AF-A0A329U4W2-F1
#
_cell.length_a   1.000
_cell.length_b   1.000
_cell.length_c   1.000
_cell.angle_alpha   90.00
_cell.angle_beta   90.00
_cell.angle_gamma   90.00
#
_symmetry.space_group_name_H-M   'P 1'
#
loop_
_entity.id
_entity.type
_entity.pdbx_description
1 polymer ?
#
loop_
_entity_poly.entity_id
_entity_poly.type
_entity_poly.pdbx_seq_one_letter_code
_entity_poly.pdbx_strand_id
1 'polypeptide(L)'
;MAFKSINHDNEKIFYNRLWKLMEERNLSTARELAQALYAEEIVPVDSASEDEISIIGSMTRRIQEHLNLEGTDKLQGRYVKAYCDFFGCSADYLFGLSSIKSENPDVIRFCEATGLSEKSVRRLIEDLPEDIKRDLVGFWSNVLESNLFYEVPLEFHQMCYELGQYRIAQDQIKAINMAAKKMDNSDTFVDTWRAMMESNYLKEAQPHEGSYHMHLNELLVNVTACLENWVDEYVPTHKKEIQQYFYGDLNKRLQESYDEFLKATRSE
;
A
#
# COMPACT_ATOMS: atom_id res chain seq x y z
N MET A 1 -34.94 -3.29 3.97
CA MET A 1 -34.10 -2.17 3.50
C MET A 1 -32.79 -2.27 4.26
N ALA A 2 -31.66 -2.38 3.56
CA ALA A 2 -30.34 -2.36 4.21
C ALA A 2 -30.06 -0.94 4.69
N PHE A 3 -29.74 -0.77 5.97
CA PHE A 3 -29.41 0.51 6.57
C PHE A 3 -28.02 0.96 6.10
N LYS A 4 -27.94 1.51 4.90
CA LYS A 4 -26.77 2.22 4.35
C LYS A 4 -26.38 3.48 5.15
N SER A 5 -27.05 3.74 6.28
CA SER A 5 -26.92 4.94 7.11
C SER A 5 -26.32 4.69 8.50
N ILE A 6 -25.89 3.46 8.80
CA ILE A 6 -25.22 3.16 10.07
C ILE A 6 -23.72 3.34 9.86
N ASN A 7 -23.06 4.02 10.79
CA ASN A 7 -21.60 4.13 10.77
C ASN A 7 -21.00 2.71 10.94
N HIS A 8 -20.37 2.21 9.88
CA HIS A 8 -19.73 0.88 9.83
C HIS A 8 -18.22 0.93 10.16
N ASP A 9 -17.72 2.02 10.76
CA ASP A 9 -16.29 2.22 11.03
C ASP A 9 -15.77 1.30 12.14
N ASN A 10 -16.65 0.78 13.01
CA ASN A 10 -16.23 -0.13 14.07
C ASN A 10 -15.92 -1.52 13.50
N GLU A 11 -14.65 -1.74 13.18
CA GLU A 11 -14.11 -2.99 12.66
C GLU A 11 -14.08 -4.13 13.69
N LYS A 12 -14.50 -3.93 14.94
CA LYS A 12 -14.64 -5.06 15.88
C LYS A 12 -15.96 -5.82 15.71
N ILE A 13 -16.85 -5.32 14.87
CA ILE A 13 -18.20 -5.84 14.69
C ILE A 13 -18.28 -6.63 13.38
N PHE A 14 -18.82 -7.84 13.46
CA PHE A 14 -18.93 -8.77 12.34
C PHE A 14 -19.65 -8.17 11.12
N TYR A 15 -20.86 -7.62 11.30
CA TYR A 15 -21.64 -7.13 10.17
C TYR A 15 -20.98 -5.92 9.48
N ASN A 16 -20.26 -5.07 10.23
CA ASN A 16 -19.51 -3.95 9.66
C ASN A 16 -18.39 -4.43 8.74
N ARG A 17 -17.64 -5.47 9.15
CA ARG A 17 -16.60 -6.06 8.30
C ARG A 17 -17.17 -6.75 7.07
N LEU A 18 -18.27 -7.48 7.24
CA LEU A 18 -18.96 -8.11 6.10
C LEU A 18 -19.43 -7.05 5.09
N TRP A 19 -19.95 -5.91 5.56
CA TRP A 19 -20.29 -4.77 4.70
C TRP A 19 -19.08 -4.20 3.96
N LYS A 20 -17.96 -3.92 4.64
CA LYS A 20 -16.74 -3.43 3.98
C LYS A 20 -16.26 -4.38 2.89
N LEU A 21 -16.27 -5.69 3.15
CA LEU A 21 -15.88 -6.70 2.16
C LEU A 21 -16.82 -6.74 0.95
N MET A 22 -18.13 -6.55 1.18
CA MET A 22 -19.11 -6.41 0.11
C MET A 22 -18.83 -5.17 -0.75
N GLU A 23 -18.55 -4.02 -0.12
CA GLU A 23 -18.21 -2.77 -0.82
C GLU A 23 -16.94 -2.91 -1.67
N GLU A 24 -15.89 -3.56 -1.16
CA GLU A 24 -14.66 -3.86 -1.91
C GLU A 24 -14.91 -4.68 -3.19
N ARG A 25 -15.97 -5.51 -3.19
CA ARG A 25 -16.40 -6.33 -4.33
C ARG A 25 -17.52 -5.69 -5.15
N ASN A 26 -17.88 -4.44 -4.89
CA ASN A 26 -19.01 -3.73 -5.50
C ASN A 26 -20.38 -4.43 -5.30
N LEU A 27 -20.55 -5.14 -4.18
CA LEU A 27 -21.81 -5.76 -3.78
C LEU A 27 -22.53 -4.81 -2.82
N SER A 28 -23.75 -4.43 -3.16
CA SER A 28 -24.54 -3.44 -2.44
C SER A 28 -25.73 -4.03 -1.68
N THR A 29 -26.09 -5.29 -1.96
CA THR A 29 -27.24 -5.96 -1.35
C THR A 29 -26.94 -7.39 -0.91
N ALA A 30 -27.69 -7.86 0.09
CA ALA A 30 -27.67 -9.27 0.53
C ALA A 30 -28.00 -10.24 -0.61
N ARG A 31 -28.81 -9.81 -1.58
CA ARG A 31 -29.19 -10.62 -2.75
C ARG A 31 -28.02 -10.78 -3.72
N GLU A 32 -27.28 -9.71 -3.98
CA GLU A 32 -26.08 -9.76 -4.83
C GLU A 32 -25.02 -10.68 -4.21
N LEU A 33 -24.81 -10.62 -2.89
CA LEU A 33 -23.92 -11.57 -2.20
C LEU A 33 -24.45 -13.01 -2.28
N ALA A 34 -25.76 -13.22 -2.11
CA ALA A 34 -26.36 -14.55 -2.25
C ALA A 34 -26.15 -15.15 -3.64
N GLN A 35 -26.33 -14.33 -4.68
CA GLN A 35 -26.13 -14.73 -6.08
C GLN A 35 -24.66 -15.07 -6.35
N ALA A 36 -23.73 -14.26 -5.85
CA ALA A 36 -22.30 -14.52 -6.04
C ALA A 36 -21.84 -15.80 -5.33
N LEU A 37 -22.26 -16.01 -4.08
CA LEU A 37 -21.95 -17.23 -3.33
C LEU A 37 -22.55 -18.50 -3.95
N TYR A 38 -23.73 -18.38 -4.56
CA TYR A 38 -24.38 -19.49 -5.27
C TYR A 38 -23.67 -19.79 -6.60
N ALA A 39 -23.32 -18.76 -7.37
CA ALA A 39 -22.63 -18.90 -8.66
C ALA A 39 -21.24 -19.55 -8.53
N GLU A 40 -20.55 -19.31 -7.41
CA GLU A 40 -19.25 -19.94 -7.12
C GLU A 40 -19.36 -21.31 -6.42
N GLU A 41 -20.58 -21.83 -6.23
CA GLU A 41 -20.87 -23.13 -5.59
C GLU A 41 -20.28 -23.29 -4.16
N ILE A 42 -20.00 -22.18 -3.48
CA ILE A 42 -19.30 -22.16 -2.18
C ILE A 42 -20.18 -22.67 -1.05
N VAL A 43 -21.50 -22.40 -1.12
CA VAL A 43 -22.46 -22.88 -0.12
C VAL A 43 -23.03 -24.23 -0.58
N PRO A 44 -22.81 -25.33 0.14
CA PRO A 44 -23.44 -26.60 -0.19
C PRO A 44 -24.95 -26.48 0.07
N VAL A 45 -25.73 -26.59 -0.99
CA VAL A 45 -27.19 -26.65 -0.92
C VAL A 45 -27.60 -28.09 -1.09
N ASP A 46 -28.31 -28.65 -0.10
CA ASP A 46 -28.96 -29.96 -0.25
C ASP A 46 -30.00 -29.83 -1.37
N SER A 47 -29.64 -30.34 -2.55
CA SER A 47 -30.36 -30.20 -3.83
C SER A 47 -31.62 -31.06 -3.92
N ALA A 48 -32.29 -31.30 -2.79
CA ALA A 48 -33.58 -31.95 -2.76
C ALA A 48 -34.68 -30.97 -3.23
N SER A 49 -34.75 -30.76 -4.54
CA SER A 49 -35.91 -30.23 -5.29
C SER A 49 -36.30 -28.75 -5.16
N GLU A 50 -35.42 -27.84 -4.75
CA GLU A 50 -35.72 -26.40 -4.77
C GLU A 50 -35.20 -25.70 -6.05
N ASP A 51 -36.07 -24.91 -6.70
CA ASP A 51 -35.70 -24.03 -7.82
C ASP A 51 -34.65 -22.98 -7.37
N GLU A 52 -33.72 -22.61 -8.25
CA GLU A 52 -32.64 -21.63 -8.02
C GLU A 52 -33.12 -20.34 -7.32
N ILE A 53 -34.29 -19.84 -7.72
CA ILE A 53 -34.91 -18.64 -7.16
C ILE A 53 -35.24 -18.82 -5.66
N SER A 54 -35.70 -20.00 -5.25
CA SER A 54 -36.00 -20.34 -3.86
C SER A 54 -34.73 -20.36 -3.03
N ILE A 55 -33.68 -21.00 -3.55
CA ILE A 55 -32.38 -21.15 -2.88
C ILE A 55 -31.75 -19.77 -2.64
N ILE A 56 -31.62 -18.95 -3.68
CA ILE A 56 -31.09 -17.59 -3.59
C ILE A 56 -31.96 -16.73 -2.65
N GLY A 57 -33.27 -16.89 -2.68
CA GLY A 57 -34.19 -16.21 -1.77
C GLY A 57 -33.95 -16.56 -0.30
N SER A 58 -33.77 -17.83 0.01
CA SER A 58 -33.44 -18.34 1.34
C SER A 58 -32.07 -17.85 1.81
N MET A 59 -31.04 -17.90 0.94
CA MET A 59 -29.71 -17.36 1.22
C MET A 59 -29.75 -15.85 1.49
N THR A 60 -30.51 -15.11 0.68
CA THR A 60 -30.67 -13.65 0.84
C THR A 60 -31.23 -13.31 2.21
N ARG A 61 -32.26 -14.03 2.69
CA ARG A 61 -32.83 -13.81 4.02
C ARG A 61 -31.79 -14.04 5.12
N ARG A 62 -31.01 -15.14 5.02
CA ARG A 62 -29.94 -15.45 5.98
C ARG A 62 -28.82 -14.43 6.00
N ILE A 63 -28.35 -14.00 4.83
CA ILE A 63 -27.34 -12.94 4.72
C ILE A 63 -27.87 -11.63 5.30
N GLN A 64 -29.13 -11.28 5.01
CA GLN A 64 -29.74 -10.08 5.59
C GLN A 64 -29.82 -10.16 7.11
N GLU A 65 -30.10 -11.33 7.70
CA GLU A 65 -30.02 -11.54 9.16
C GLU A 65 -28.59 -11.27 9.66
N HIS A 66 -27.58 -11.86 9.02
CA HIS A 66 -26.16 -11.65 9.37
C HIS A 66 -25.71 -10.18 9.28
N LEU A 67 -26.23 -9.43 8.31
CA LEU A 67 -25.92 -8.00 8.13
C LEU A 67 -26.60 -7.08 9.16
N ASN A 68 -27.58 -7.57 9.94
CA ASN A 68 -28.26 -6.79 10.98
C ASN A 68 -28.05 -7.38 12.39
N LEU A 69 -27.20 -8.39 12.54
CA LEU A 69 -26.97 -9.07 13.81
C LEU A 69 -26.00 -8.26 14.67
N GLU A 70 -26.46 -7.77 15.83
CA GLU A 70 -25.60 -7.07 16.80
C GLU A 70 -24.58 -8.01 17.47
N GLY A 71 -24.86 -9.32 17.50
CA GLY A 71 -24.01 -10.36 18.10
C GLY A 71 -23.75 -11.55 17.17
N THR A 72 -22.80 -12.41 17.55
CA THR A 72 -22.34 -13.54 16.73
C THR A 72 -22.96 -14.88 17.13
N ASP A 73 -23.83 -14.90 18.14
CA ASP A 73 -24.47 -16.07 18.74
C ASP A 73 -25.38 -16.85 17.76
N LYS A 74 -25.93 -16.16 16.75
CA LYS A 74 -26.84 -16.74 15.75
C LYS A 74 -26.17 -16.99 14.40
N LEU A 75 -24.87 -16.73 14.27
CA LEU A 75 -24.14 -16.96 13.02
C LEU A 75 -23.98 -18.45 12.76
N GLN A 76 -24.42 -18.86 11.58
CA GLN A 76 -24.26 -20.24 11.14
C GLN A 76 -22.85 -20.42 10.58
N GLY A 77 -22.06 -21.33 11.16
CA GLY A 77 -20.67 -21.57 10.77
C GLY A 77 -20.47 -21.85 9.27
N ARG A 78 -21.46 -22.48 8.60
CA ARG A 78 -21.46 -22.70 7.14
C ARG A 78 -21.37 -21.41 6.33
N TYR A 79 -22.05 -20.35 6.76
CA TYR A 79 -22.02 -19.05 6.07
C TYR A 79 -20.73 -18.30 6.39
N VAL A 80 -20.23 -18.41 7.63
CA VAL A 80 -18.91 -17.84 7.98
C VAL A 80 -17.83 -18.43 7.09
N LYS A 81 -17.79 -19.76 6.96
CA LYS A 81 -16.86 -20.43 6.04
C LYS A 81 -17.05 -19.93 4.60
N ALA A 82 -18.28 -19.83 4.12
CA ALA A 82 -18.55 -19.36 2.77
C ALA A 82 -18.09 -17.91 2.54
N TYR A 83 -18.22 -17.03 3.53
CA TYR A 83 -17.70 -15.66 3.45
C TYR A 83 -16.17 -15.65 3.45
N CYS A 84 -15.53 -16.45 4.31
CA CYS A 84 -14.08 -16.60 4.31
C CYS A 84 -13.56 -16.99 2.92
N ASP A 85 -14.12 -18.06 2.35
CA ASP A 85 -13.72 -18.60 1.06
C ASP A 85 -13.94 -17.57 -0.08
N PHE A 86 -15.10 -16.90 -0.11
CA PHE A 86 -15.45 -15.93 -1.16
C PHE A 86 -14.63 -14.63 -1.10
N PHE A 87 -14.39 -14.12 0.11
CA PHE A 87 -13.64 -12.87 0.30
C PHE A 87 -12.13 -13.09 0.47
N GLY A 88 -11.67 -14.35 0.52
CA GLY A 88 -10.27 -14.73 0.75
C GLY A 88 -9.76 -14.24 2.10
N CYS A 89 -10.56 -14.43 3.14
CA CYS A 89 -10.27 -13.91 4.48
C CYS A 89 -10.42 -14.92 5.62
N SER A 90 -9.73 -14.68 6.74
CA SER A 90 -9.85 -15.54 7.92
C SER A 90 -11.14 -15.28 8.71
N ALA A 91 -11.58 -16.29 9.47
CA ALA A 91 -12.72 -16.12 10.37
C ALA A 91 -12.40 -15.09 11.47
N ASP A 92 -11.17 -15.08 11.97
CA ASP A 92 -10.69 -14.11 12.97
C ASP A 92 -10.76 -12.68 12.44
N TYR A 93 -10.50 -12.49 11.14
CA TYR A 93 -10.79 -11.21 10.48
C TYR A 93 -12.28 -10.91 10.52
N LEU A 94 -13.16 -11.79 10.04
CA LEU A 94 -14.60 -11.49 10.02
C LEU A 94 -15.17 -11.17 11.41
N PHE A 95 -14.68 -11.84 12.46
CA PHE A 95 -15.11 -11.61 13.84
C PHE A 95 -14.45 -10.41 14.52
N GLY A 96 -13.54 -9.69 13.83
CA GLY A 96 -12.86 -8.52 14.40
C GLY A 96 -11.80 -8.87 15.44
N LEU A 97 -11.33 -10.12 15.47
CA LEU A 97 -10.29 -10.61 16.38
C LEU A 97 -8.87 -10.32 15.84
N SER A 98 -8.72 -10.26 14.52
CA SER A 98 -7.47 -9.89 13.84
C SER A 98 -7.70 -8.74 12.86
N SER A 99 -6.72 -7.87 12.65
CA SER A 99 -6.75 -6.87 11.57
C SER A 99 -6.24 -7.41 10.22
N ILE A 100 -5.73 -8.65 10.19
CA ILE A 100 -5.15 -9.27 8.99
C ILE A 100 -6.25 -10.00 8.23
N LYS A 101 -6.49 -9.61 6.98
CA LYS A 101 -7.58 -10.17 6.17
C LYS A 101 -7.26 -11.60 5.74
N SER A 102 -6.05 -11.84 5.25
CA SER A 102 -5.59 -13.11 4.65
C SER A 102 -6.12 -14.38 5.32
N GLU A 103 -6.48 -15.37 4.49
CA GLU A 103 -6.76 -16.76 4.92
C GLU A 103 -5.50 -17.63 5.03
N ASN A 104 -4.38 -17.22 4.41
CA ASN A 104 -3.14 -17.97 4.40
C ASN A 104 -2.46 -17.89 5.80
N PRO A 105 -2.27 -19.02 6.52
CA PRO A 105 -1.68 -19.04 7.85
C PRO A 105 -0.26 -18.50 7.91
N ASP A 106 0.55 -18.71 6.85
CA ASP A 106 1.90 -18.18 6.80
C ASP A 106 1.87 -16.65 6.69
N VAL A 107 0.99 -16.09 5.85
CA VAL A 107 0.81 -14.63 5.76
C VAL A 107 0.40 -14.05 7.11
N ILE A 108 -0.57 -14.67 7.78
CA ILE A 108 -1.03 -14.22 9.11
C ILE A 108 0.13 -14.23 10.09
N ARG A 109 0.82 -15.37 10.23
CA ARG A 109 1.94 -15.52 11.16
C ARG A 109 3.06 -14.51 10.88
N PHE A 110 3.39 -14.27 9.62
CA PHE A 110 4.41 -13.28 9.24
C PHE A 110 3.97 -11.86 9.57
N CYS A 111 2.73 -11.48 9.28
CA CYS A 111 2.20 -10.16 9.65
C CYS A 111 2.23 -9.95 11.16
N GLU A 112 1.83 -10.94 11.95
CA GLU A 112 1.85 -10.88 13.42
C GLU A 112 3.27 -10.79 13.98
N ALA A 113 4.21 -11.55 13.43
CA ALA A 113 5.60 -11.58 13.90
C ALA A 113 6.38 -10.30 13.53
N THR A 114 6.11 -9.73 12.35
CA THR A 114 6.89 -8.61 11.82
C THR A 114 6.21 -7.25 12.00
N GLY A 115 4.90 -7.22 12.25
CA GLY A 115 4.08 -6.00 12.21
C GLY A 115 3.87 -5.44 10.80
N LEU A 116 4.35 -6.11 9.75
CA LEU A 116 4.16 -5.68 8.38
C LEU A 116 2.71 -5.85 7.93
N SER A 117 2.29 -4.97 7.01
CA SER A 117 0.98 -5.09 6.37
C SER A 117 0.89 -6.38 5.54
N GLU A 118 -0.32 -6.93 5.42
CA GLU A 118 -0.59 -8.10 4.56
C GLU A 118 -0.09 -7.90 3.13
N LYS A 119 -0.28 -6.72 2.57
CA LYS A 119 0.17 -6.40 1.20
C LYS A 119 1.69 -6.49 1.08
N SER A 120 2.43 -6.06 2.10
CA SER A 120 3.89 -6.14 2.13
C SER A 120 4.35 -7.60 2.25
N VAL A 121 3.74 -8.36 3.16
CA VAL A 121 4.08 -9.78 3.34
C VAL A 121 3.77 -10.59 2.08
N ARG A 122 2.61 -10.38 1.45
CA ARG A 122 2.25 -11.03 0.19
C ARG A 122 3.31 -10.83 -0.89
N ARG A 123 3.88 -9.63 -1.03
CA ARG A 123 4.98 -9.36 -1.98
C ARG A 123 6.27 -10.12 -1.66
N LEU A 124 6.53 -10.39 -0.38
CA LEU A 124 7.73 -11.13 0.04
C LEU A 124 7.59 -12.64 -0.16
N ILE A 125 6.36 -13.16 -0.13
CA ILE A 125 6.07 -14.59 -0.30
C ILE A 125 5.49 -14.95 -1.67
N GLU A 126 5.35 -13.96 -2.57
CA GLU A 126 4.76 -14.15 -3.89
C GLU A 126 5.60 -15.14 -4.71
N ASP A 127 4.92 -16.05 -5.41
CA ASP A 127 5.61 -17.00 -6.28
C ASP A 127 5.96 -16.29 -7.60
N LEU A 128 7.21 -15.85 -7.68
CA LEU A 128 7.77 -15.18 -8.84
C LEU A 128 8.55 -16.17 -9.71
N PRO A 129 8.66 -15.93 -11.04
CA PRO A 129 9.59 -16.65 -11.89
C PRO A 129 10.99 -16.72 -11.28
N GLU A 130 11.65 -17.88 -11.37
CA GLU A 130 12.91 -18.16 -10.65
C GLU A 130 14.05 -17.17 -10.96
N ASP A 131 14.08 -16.64 -12.18
CA ASP A 131 15.02 -15.60 -12.60
C ASP A 131 14.81 -14.29 -11.84
N ILE A 132 13.56 -13.83 -11.73
CA ILE A 132 13.19 -12.61 -10.99
C ILE A 132 13.37 -12.82 -9.48
N LYS A 133 12.95 -13.99 -9.00
CA LYS A 133 12.96 -14.35 -7.59
C LYS A 133 14.37 -14.31 -7.01
N ARG A 134 15.35 -14.86 -7.73
CA ARG A 134 16.76 -14.85 -7.29
C ARG A 134 17.27 -13.43 -7.06
N ASP A 135 17.05 -12.54 -8.02
CA ASP A 135 17.59 -11.18 -7.98
C ASP A 135 16.84 -10.33 -6.93
N LEU A 136 15.52 -10.47 -6.85
CA LEU A 136 14.69 -9.76 -5.88
C LEU A 136 14.97 -10.20 -4.43
N VAL A 137 15.07 -11.51 -4.19
CA VAL A 137 15.42 -12.06 -2.87
C VAL A 137 16.83 -11.62 -2.48
N GLY A 138 17.79 -11.67 -3.41
CA GLY A 138 19.16 -11.18 -3.16
C GLY A 138 19.18 -9.72 -2.73
N PHE A 139 18.45 -8.85 -3.43
CA PHE A 139 18.33 -7.44 -3.06
C PHE A 139 17.75 -7.27 -1.64
N TRP A 140 16.63 -7.92 -1.33
CA TRP A 140 16.00 -7.76 -0.02
C TRP A 140 16.82 -8.37 1.11
N SER A 141 17.50 -9.50 0.88
CA SER A 141 18.49 -10.03 1.82
C SER A 141 19.56 -9.00 2.13
N ASN A 142 20.16 -8.39 1.11
CA ASN A 142 21.17 -7.35 1.31
C ASN A 142 20.63 -6.14 2.09
N VAL A 143 19.42 -5.67 1.77
CA VAL A 143 18.77 -4.58 2.52
C VAL A 143 18.57 -4.96 3.99
N LEU A 144 17.97 -6.12 4.26
CA LEU A 144 17.59 -6.58 5.61
C LEU A 144 18.81 -6.92 6.48
N GLU A 145 19.91 -7.36 5.87
CA GLU A 145 21.17 -7.68 6.57
C GLU A 145 22.07 -6.46 6.77
N SER A 146 21.88 -5.41 5.97
CA SER A 146 22.66 -4.16 6.06
C SER A 146 22.11 -3.18 7.09
N ASN A 147 22.90 -2.16 7.41
CA ASN A 147 22.46 -1.05 8.26
C ASN A 147 21.30 -0.23 7.67
N LEU A 148 21.03 -0.33 6.37
CA LEU A 148 19.88 0.32 5.74
C LEU A 148 18.56 -0.08 6.41
N PHE A 149 18.50 -1.29 6.98
CA PHE A 149 17.33 -1.75 7.71
C PHE A 149 16.93 -0.82 8.86
N TYR A 150 17.92 -0.20 9.53
CA TYR A 150 17.69 0.73 10.63
C TYR A 150 17.81 2.19 10.19
N GLU A 151 18.85 2.53 9.44
CA GLU A 151 19.17 3.92 9.09
C GLU A 151 18.06 4.54 8.23
N VAL A 152 17.60 3.84 7.19
CA VAL A 152 16.62 4.40 6.26
C VAL A 152 15.29 4.73 6.95
N PRO A 153 14.65 3.82 7.71
CA PRO A 153 13.40 4.16 8.39
C PRO A 153 13.54 5.28 9.43
N LEU A 154 14.66 5.31 10.17
CA LEU A 154 14.89 6.30 11.22
C LEU A 154 15.13 7.69 10.63
N GLU A 155 15.99 7.80 9.62
CA GLU A 155 16.27 9.06 8.94
C GLU A 155 15.04 9.55 8.15
N PHE A 156 14.28 8.63 7.53
CA PHE A 156 13.01 8.97 6.88
C PHE A 156 12.00 9.56 7.86
N HIS A 157 11.87 8.96 9.05
CA HIS A 157 10.98 9.48 10.09
C HIS A 157 11.36 10.90 10.50
N GLN A 158 12.65 11.13 10.80
CA GLN A 158 13.12 12.47 11.18
C GLN A 158 12.93 13.49 10.06
N MET A 159 13.31 13.12 8.83
CA MET A 159 13.08 13.96 7.64
C MET A 159 11.61 14.37 7.52
N CYS A 160 10.67 13.43 7.64
CA CYS A 160 9.24 13.73 7.57
C CYS A 160 8.76 14.61 8.73
N TYR A 161 9.27 14.38 9.94
CA TYR A 161 8.92 15.17 11.12
C TYR A 161 9.35 16.63 10.97
N GLU A 162 10.61 16.86 10.59
CA GLU A 162 11.17 18.20 10.37
C GLU A 162 10.43 18.95 9.25
N LEU A 163 10.15 18.28 8.14
CA LEU A 163 9.35 18.85 7.05
C LEU A 163 7.91 19.18 7.50
N GLY A 164 7.32 18.34 8.35
CA GLY A 164 6.01 18.57 8.94
C GLY A 164 5.99 19.84 9.79
N GLN A 165 6.98 20.01 10.68
CA GLN A 165 7.10 21.21 11.52
C GLN A 165 7.27 22.48 10.68
N TYR A 166 8.15 22.44 9.69
CA TYR A 166 8.34 23.55 8.75
C TYR A 166 7.02 23.96 8.06
N ARG A 167 6.27 22.98 7.54
CA ARG A 167 4.99 23.24 6.85
C ARG A 167 3.94 23.82 7.79
N ILE A 168 3.83 23.31 9.01
CA ILE A 168 2.91 23.85 10.02
C ILE A 168 3.24 25.31 10.32
N ALA A 169 4.52 25.66 10.52
CA ALA A 169 4.94 27.04 10.75
C ALA A 169 4.63 27.95 9.54
N GLN A 170 4.86 27.47 8.31
CA GLN A 170 4.46 28.18 7.09
C GLN A 170 2.95 28.42 7.00
N ASP A 171 2.14 27.43 7.40
CA ASP A 171 0.69 27.57 7.38
C ASP A 171 0.19 28.56 8.43
N GLN A 172 0.85 28.65 9.60
CA GLN A 172 0.60 29.72 10.57
C GLN A 172 0.92 31.11 9.99
N ILE A 173 2.06 31.26 9.30
CA ILE A 173 2.42 32.51 8.61
C ILE A 173 1.36 32.90 7.57
N LYS A 174 0.86 31.93 6.79
CA LYS A 174 -0.24 32.18 5.83
C LYS A 174 -1.52 32.62 6.54
N ALA A 175 -1.88 31.98 7.64
CA ALA A 175 -3.06 32.33 8.43
C ALA A 175 -2.96 33.75 9.02
N ILE A 176 -1.80 34.12 9.56
CA ILE A 176 -1.49 35.48 10.05
C ILE A 176 -1.67 36.50 8.93
N ASN A 177 -1.11 36.21 7.76
CA ASN A 177 -1.25 37.07 6.59
C ASN A 177 -2.70 37.26 6.14
N MET A 178 -3.50 36.19 6.16
CA MET A 178 -4.92 36.29 5.85
C MET A 178 -5.69 37.08 6.91
N ALA A 179 -5.38 36.90 8.20
CA ALA A 179 -5.99 37.63 9.29
C ALA A 179 -5.67 39.12 9.19
N ALA A 180 -4.40 39.47 8.98
CA ALA A 180 -3.96 40.85 8.86
C ALA A 180 -4.63 41.57 7.69
N LYS A 181 -4.85 40.90 6.55
CA LYS A 181 -5.58 41.48 5.39
C LYS A 181 -7.06 41.78 5.67
N LYS A 182 -7.68 41.07 6.62
CA LYS A 182 -9.09 41.24 7.00
C LYS A 182 -9.30 42.34 8.04
N MET A 183 -8.25 42.68 8.79
CA MET A 183 -8.25 43.79 9.75
C MET A 183 -7.96 45.08 8.96
N ASP A 184 -8.76 46.12 9.10
CA ASP A 184 -8.72 47.32 8.25
C ASP A 184 -7.31 47.97 8.18
N ASN A 185 -6.80 48.19 6.96
CA ASN A 185 -5.37 48.27 6.64
C ASN A 185 -4.72 49.66 6.83
N SER A 186 -5.29 50.55 7.65
CA SER A 186 -4.70 51.86 7.92
C SER A 186 -3.97 51.96 9.26
N ASP A 187 -3.91 50.87 10.03
CA ASP A 187 -3.40 50.86 11.40
C ASP A 187 -1.95 50.34 11.47
N THR A 188 -1.03 51.19 11.91
CA THR A 188 0.40 50.89 12.07
C THR A 188 0.64 49.72 13.03
N PHE A 189 -0.33 49.47 13.92
CA PHE A 189 -0.34 48.32 14.82
C PHE A 189 -0.44 46.99 14.06
N VAL A 190 -1.34 46.86 13.08
CA VAL A 190 -1.59 45.59 12.36
C VAL A 190 -0.36 45.18 11.55
N ASP A 191 0.32 46.13 10.92
CA ASP A 191 1.56 45.86 10.18
C ASP A 191 2.71 45.47 11.10
N THR A 192 2.85 46.16 12.25
CA THR A 192 3.87 45.82 13.25
C THR A 192 3.63 44.43 13.84
N TRP A 193 2.37 44.11 14.18
CA TRP A 193 1.97 42.79 14.68
C TRP A 193 2.25 41.70 13.65
N ARG A 194 1.85 41.89 12.38
CA ARG A 194 2.10 40.94 11.28
C ARG A 194 3.60 40.67 11.15
N ALA A 195 4.41 41.71 11.01
CA ALA A 195 5.86 41.57 10.83
C ALA A 195 6.53 40.85 12.01
N MET A 196 6.09 41.13 13.25
CA MET A 196 6.59 40.45 14.44
C MET A 196 6.22 38.96 14.44
N MET A 197 4.95 38.64 14.17
CA MET A 197 4.47 37.24 14.16
C MET A 197 5.12 36.44 13.03
N GLU A 198 5.22 37.01 11.82
CA GLU A 198 5.93 36.39 10.70
C GLU A 198 7.40 36.13 11.04
N SER A 199 8.10 37.12 11.61
CA SER A 199 9.50 36.96 11.98
C SER A 199 9.72 35.86 13.01
N ASN A 200 8.81 35.73 13.99
CA ASN A 200 8.89 34.68 15.00
C ASN A 200 8.74 33.29 14.40
N TYR A 201 7.67 33.06 13.62
CA TYR A 201 7.44 31.75 12.99
C TYR A 201 8.49 31.43 11.93
N LEU A 202 9.05 32.43 11.24
CA LEU A 202 10.11 32.20 10.26
C LEU A 202 11.43 31.78 10.93
N LYS A 203 11.77 32.37 12.10
CA LYS A 203 12.91 31.95 12.91
C LYS A 203 12.73 30.53 13.47
N GLU A 204 11.51 30.15 13.80
CA GLU A 204 11.17 28.79 14.23
C GLU A 204 11.24 27.79 13.07
N ALA A 205 10.78 28.19 11.87
CA ALA A 205 10.73 27.32 10.69
C ALA A 205 12.11 27.03 10.07
N GLN A 206 13.00 28.02 9.99
CA GLN A 206 14.29 27.90 9.27
C GLN A 206 15.17 26.73 9.75
N PRO A 207 15.34 26.47 11.06
CA PRO A 207 16.06 25.29 11.53
C PRO A 207 15.46 23.98 11.02
N HIS A 208 14.14 23.87 11.00
CA HIS A 208 13.43 22.66 10.54
C HIS A 208 13.64 22.40 9.04
N GLU A 209 13.70 23.46 8.22
CA GLU A 209 14.04 23.35 6.80
C GLU A 209 15.46 22.82 6.59
N GLY A 210 16.42 23.36 7.37
CA GLY A 210 17.81 22.90 7.35
C GLY A 210 17.95 21.43 7.77
N SER A 211 17.31 21.04 8.88
CA SER A 211 17.30 19.66 9.38
C SER A 211 16.64 18.69 8.39
N TYR A 212 15.53 19.10 7.76
CA TYR A 212 14.90 18.32 6.69
C TYR A 212 15.90 17.97 5.57
N HIS A 213 16.63 18.96 5.06
CA HIS A 213 17.61 18.74 4.00
C HIS A 213 18.81 17.90 4.48
N MET A 214 19.22 18.05 5.74
CA MET A 214 20.26 17.22 6.35
C MET A 214 19.86 15.74 6.36
N HIS A 215 18.69 15.39 6.92
CA HIS A 215 18.20 14.00 6.96
C HIS A 215 17.97 13.42 5.56
N LEU A 216 17.48 14.24 4.61
CA LEU A 216 17.35 13.82 3.21
C LEU A 216 18.72 13.47 2.59
N ASN A 217 19.75 14.25 2.89
CA ASN A 217 21.10 13.98 2.40
C ASN A 217 21.70 12.74 3.05
N GLU A 218 21.44 12.52 4.35
CA GLU A 218 21.90 11.31 5.06
C GLU A 218 21.33 10.04 4.43
N LEU A 219 20.02 10.04 4.13
CA LEU A 219 19.38 8.95 3.37
C LEU A 219 20.07 8.69 2.02
N LEU A 220 20.36 9.77 1.27
CA LEU A 220 21.01 9.66 -0.03
C LEU A 220 22.41 9.06 0.09
N VAL A 221 23.21 9.51 1.06
CA VAL A 221 24.58 9.03 1.28
C VAL A 221 24.57 7.55 1.67
N ASN A 222 23.72 7.15 2.61
CA ASN A 222 23.68 5.77 3.10
C ASN A 222 23.22 4.80 2.02
N VAL A 223 22.16 5.15 1.27
CA VAL A 223 21.67 4.32 0.16
C VAL A 223 22.72 4.24 -0.95
N THR A 224 23.35 5.36 -1.32
CA THR A 224 24.41 5.38 -2.35
C THR A 224 25.57 4.48 -1.97
N ALA A 225 26.09 4.61 -0.74
CA ALA A 225 27.22 3.82 -0.26
C ALA A 225 26.92 2.31 -0.29
N CYS A 226 25.72 1.90 0.14
CA CYS A 226 25.31 0.50 0.07
C CYS A 226 25.17 0.00 -1.37
N LEU A 227 24.58 0.79 -2.26
CA LEU A 227 24.44 0.41 -3.68
C LEU A 227 25.81 0.27 -4.35
N GLU A 228 26.75 1.18 -4.11
CA GLU A 228 28.10 1.11 -4.64
C GLU A 228 28.83 -0.16 -4.16
N ASN A 229 28.73 -0.47 -2.86
CA ASN A 229 29.29 -1.72 -2.31
C ASN A 229 28.69 -2.98 -2.96
N TRP A 230 27.37 -3.00 -3.19
CA TRP A 230 26.72 -4.14 -3.84
C TRP A 230 27.11 -4.27 -5.31
N VAL A 231 27.34 -3.15 -6.02
CA VAL A 231 27.83 -3.17 -7.41
C VAL A 231 29.22 -3.80 -7.47
N ASP A 232 30.10 -3.49 -6.49
CA ASP A 232 31.45 -4.06 -6.41
C ASP A 232 31.43 -5.60 -6.24
N GLU A 233 30.40 -6.15 -5.59
CA GLU A 233 30.18 -7.61 -5.47
C GLU A 233 29.46 -8.21 -6.69
N TYR A 234 28.53 -7.45 -7.28
CA TYR A 234 27.70 -7.90 -8.39
C TYR A 234 28.49 -8.04 -9.70
N VAL A 235 29.31 -7.04 -10.04
CA VAL A 235 30.04 -6.97 -11.31
C VAL A 235 30.99 -8.16 -11.52
N PRO A 236 31.80 -8.60 -10.54
CA PRO A 236 32.64 -9.78 -10.69
C PRO A 236 31.83 -11.06 -10.96
N THR A 237 30.72 -11.22 -10.25
CA THR A 237 29.84 -12.41 -10.33
C THR A 237 29.16 -12.52 -11.70
N HIS A 238 28.73 -11.39 -12.26
CA HIS A 238 28.00 -11.33 -13.53
C HIS A 238 28.87 -10.87 -14.71
N LYS A 239 30.19 -10.84 -14.55
CA LYS A 239 31.13 -10.29 -15.53
C LYS A 239 30.93 -10.82 -16.95
N LYS A 240 30.70 -12.13 -17.09
CA LYS A 240 30.51 -12.77 -18.40
C LYS A 240 29.25 -12.28 -19.11
N GLU A 241 28.14 -12.17 -18.38
CA GLU A 241 26.86 -11.72 -18.90
C GLU A 241 26.93 -10.24 -19.32
N ILE A 242 27.52 -9.41 -18.46
CA ILE A 242 27.75 -7.98 -18.74
C ILE A 242 28.62 -7.82 -19.99
N GLN A 243 29.71 -8.58 -20.10
CA GLN A 243 30.58 -8.53 -21.28
C GLN A 243 29.86 -8.98 -22.55
N GLN A 244 29.06 -10.04 -22.49
CA GLN A 244 28.28 -10.53 -23.63
C GLN A 244 27.29 -9.48 -24.14
N TYR A 245 26.65 -8.73 -23.25
CA TYR A 245 25.78 -7.61 -23.62
C TYR A 245 26.53 -6.58 -24.48
N PHE A 246 27.70 -6.12 -24.01
CA PHE A 246 28.49 -5.14 -24.75
C PHE A 246 29.02 -5.67 -26.09
N TYR A 247 29.46 -6.93 -26.13
CA TYR A 247 29.88 -7.56 -27.40
C TYR A 247 28.72 -7.69 -28.39
N GLY A 248 27.52 -8.06 -27.91
CA GLY A 248 26.32 -8.15 -28.74
C GLY A 248 25.90 -6.80 -29.31
N ASP A 249 25.86 -5.76 -28.48
CA ASP A 249 25.53 -4.39 -28.93
C ASP A 249 26.55 -3.86 -29.96
N LEU A 250 27.84 -4.09 -29.72
CA LEU A 250 28.89 -3.70 -30.65
C LEU A 250 28.73 -4.38 -32.02
N ASN A 251 28.48 -5.70 -32.03
CA ASN A 251 28.27 -6.46 -33.26
C ASN A 251 27.02 -6.00 -34.01
N LYS A 252 25.95 -5.68 -33.29
CA LYS A 252 24.72 -5.14 -33.90
C LYS A 252 24.98 -3.81 -34.59
N ARG A 253 25.64 -2.86 -33.92
CA ARG A 253 26.02 -1.56 -34.51
C ARG A 253 26.95 -1.71 -35.71
N LEU A 254 27.89 -2.65 -35.65
CA LEU A 254 28.79 -2.94 -36.76
C LEU A 254 28.01 -3.45 -37.99
N GLN A 255 27.07 -4.36 -37.79
CA GLN A 255 26.22 -4.90 -38.85
C GLN A 255 25.33 -3.81 -39.46
N GLU A 256 24.70 -2.97 -38.63
CA GLU A 256 23.89 -1.83 -39.08
C GLU A 256 24.70 -0.87 -39.97
N SER A 257 25.92 -0.51 -39.54
CA SER A 257 26.82 0.35 -40.31
C SER A 257 27.25 -0.28 -41.63
N TYR A 258 27.52 -1.59 -41.64
CA TYR A 258 27.86 -2.32 -42.85
C TYR A 258 26.69 -2.37 -43.84
N ASP A 259 25.48 -2.61 -43.36
CA ASP A 259 24.27 -2.64 -44.17
C ASP A 259 23.92 -1.26 -44.75
N GLU A 260 24.15 -0.18 -44.00
CA GLU A 260 24.04 1.20 -44.49
C GLU A 260 25.05 1.51 -45.59
N PHE A 261 26.31 1.11 -45.41
CA PHE A 261 27.35 1.28 -46.43
C PHE A 261 27.00 0.54 -47.72
N LEU A 262 26.49 -0.71 -47.62
CA LEU A 262 26.05 -1.49 -48.77
C LEU A 262 24.83 -0.88 -49.48
N LYS A 263 23.93 -0.21 -48.75
CA LYS A 263 22.80 0.52 -49.36
C LYS A 263 23.28 1.74 -50.13
N ALA A 264 24.18 2.54 -49.54
CA ALA A 264 24.72 3.74 -50.16
C ALA A 264 25.49 3.42 -51.46
N THR A 265 26.27 2.34 -51.46
CA THR A 265 27.05 1.90 -52.64
C THR A 265 26.22 1.22 -53.73
N ARG A 266 24.98 0.81 -53.46
CA ARG A 266 24.03 0.29 -54.47
C ARG A 266 23.12 1.36 -55.08
N SER A 267 23.12 2.57 -54.51
CA SER A 267 22.36 3.73 -54.99
C SER A 267 23.18 4.67 -55.91
N GLU A 268 24.45 4.35 -56.17
CA GLU A 268 25.32 4.96 -57.20
C GLU A 268 25.37 4.06 -58.45
#